data_AF-A0A449AR24-F1
#
_entry.id   AF-A0A449AR24-F1
#
_cell.length_a   1.000
_cell.length_b   1.000
_cell.length_c   1.000
_cell.angle_alpha   90.00
_cell.angle_beta   90.00
_cell.angle_gamma   90.00
#
_symmetry.space_group_name_H-M   'P 1'
#
loop_
_entity.id
_entity.type
_entity.pdbx_description
1 polymer ?
#
loop_
_entity_poly.entity_id
_entity_poly.type
_entity_poly.pdbx_seq_one_letter_code
_entity_poly.pdbx_strand_id
1 'polypeptide(L)'
;MKLKLPTKLIALSIVPSLGLVTSCSCSQNNKDTEKKEKEYKTFEAQFSNNILWTDWDYYNEFIERLNEIPQLPDEYKQVNVRVSKLQLNEVFERKYFEDQILAKINKIDLKFKIDLTERTLLNLDPKTSSDLKEVEKLLQKDFNNYYVNESWFVDVLKNKIKLAESGINKNDGKITLDSAQKNNKLNEYNEVVNEIKNFLNEHANISIDDEIKISEINQDTVKGWSLIIKLKSGNLESNSIKLDFKKPEAELTDEQIKDKNLSNSITKKVKLKINEYFDDSKLEGFFKFIRFLVLVDKNGLLNEKITDLIYNIVLDNIPYSEILPKFVLRALTSKLRPQIEKFVDKIVFLMRAK
;
A
#
# COMPACT_ATOMS: atom_id res chain seq x y z
N MET A 1 -33.08 36.70 -22.58
CA MET A 1 -33.36 36.31 -21.17
C MET A 1 -32.02 36.24 -20.45
N LYS A 2 -31.74 37.20 -19.56
CA LYS A 2 -30.47 37.37 -18.83
C LYS A 2 -30.62 36.80 -17.41
N LEU A 3 -29.66 36.01 -16.94
CA LEU A 3 -29.39 35.73 -15.51
C LEU A 3 -27.89 35.41 -15.38
N LYS A 4 -27.05 36.37 -14.93
CA LYS A 4 -26.70 36.78 -13.56
C LYS A 4 -25.78 35.77 -12.84
N LEU A 5 -24.46 36.02 -12.94
CA LEU A 5 -23.43 35.54 -12.00
C LEU A 5 -23.52 36.29 -10.67
N PRO A 6 -23.28 35.65 -9.52
CA PRO A 6 -22.86 36.35 -8.32
C PRO A 6 -21.32 36.36 -8.21
N THR A 7 -20.75 37.53 -8.44
CA THR A 7 -19.37 37.90 -8.10
C THR A 7 -19.25 37.93 -6.57
N LYS A 8 -18.30 37.18 -5.98
CA LYS A 8 -17.82 37.43 -4.61
C LYS A 8 -16.45 38.08 -4.70
N LEU A 9 -16.39 39.29 -4.14
CA LEU A 9 -15.23 40.18 -4.10
C LEU A 9 -14.02 39.51 -3.43
N ILE A 10 -12.86 39.68 -4.07
CA ILE A 10 -11.56 39.58 -3.44
C ILE A 10 -11.35 40.91 -2.69
N ALA A 11 -11.33 40.86 -1.36
CA ALA A 11 -10.81 41.95 -0.54
C ALA A 11 -9.32 41.71 -0.31
N LEU A 12 -8.49 42.36 -1.13
CA LEU A 12 -7.08 42.61 -0.82
C LEU A 12 -7.03 43.65 0.30
N SER A 13 -6.76 43.22 1.53
CA SER A 13 -6.29 44.14 2.57
C SER A 13 -4.80 44.38 2.36
N ILE A 14 -4.50 45.45 1.62
CA ILE A 14 -3.23 46.15 1.64
C ILE A 14 -3.15 46.87 2.99
N VAL A 15 -2.16 46.54 3.82
CA VAL A 15 -1.75 47.41 4.93
C VAL A 15 -0.40 48.04 4.57
N PRO A 16 -0.26 49.38 4.57
CA PRO A 16 0.97 50.04 4.19
C PRO A 16 2.02 50.08 5.32
N SER A 17 3.25 49.74 4.93
CA SER A 17 4.52 50.46 5.13
C SER A 17 4.82 51.27 6.41
N LEU A 18 6.02 50.99 6.94
CA LEU A 18 7.03 51.96 7.40
C LEU A 18 6.62 52.94 8.52
N GLY A 19 6.98 52.60 9.75
CA GLY A 19 7.25 53.60 10.78
C GLY A 19 8.57 54.32 10.47
N LEU A 20 8.49 55.40 9.71
CA LEU A 20 9.57 56.38 9.56
C LEU A 20 9.80 57.06 10.92
N VAL A 21 11.05 57.03 11.38
CA VAL A 21 11.51 57.75 12.56
C VAL A 21 11.48 59.26 12.25
N THR A 22 10.58 60.00 12.88
CA THR A 22 10.63 61.46 12.92
C THR A 22 11.53 61.90 14.06
N SER A 23 12.72 62.39 13.71
CA SER A 23 13.58 63.13 14.63
C SER A 23 13.01 64.55 14.83
N CYS A 24 12.55 64.85 16.05
CA CYS A 24 12.48 66.21 16.54
C CYS A 24 13.32 66.29 17.83
N SER A 25 14.32 67.17 17.81
CA SER A 25 15.23 67.41 18.91
C SER A 25 14.53 68.10 20.07
N CYS A 26 14.79 67.64 21.29
CA CYS A 26 15.00 68.49 22.45
C CYS A 26 16.04 67.81 23.35
N SER A 27 17.15 68.52 23.59
CA SER A 27 18.26 68.05 24.42
C SER A 27 17.85 68.02 25.90
N GLN A 28 18.00 66.87 26.57
CA GLN A 28 18.37 66.84 27.97
C GLN A 28 19.34 65.68 28.20
N ASN A 29 20.51 66.03 28.74
CA ASN A 29 21.60 65.13 29.11
C ASN A 29 21.09 63.98 29.98
N ASN A 30 21.15 62.75 29.45
CA ASN A 30 21.21 61.53 30.25
C ASN A 30 22.30 60.64 29.69
N LYS A 31 23.17 60.15 30.58
CA LYS A 31 24.17 59.12 30.28
C LYS A 31 23.42 57.82 29.98
N ASP A 32 23.00 57.64 28.74
CA ASP A 32 22.44 56.38 28.29
C ASP A 32 23.57 55.42 27.92
N THR A 33 23.66 54.37 28.72
CA THR A 33 24.43 53.18 28.44
C THR A 33 23.90 52.58 27.14
N GLU A 34 24.62 52.73 26.02
CA GLU A 34 24.34 51.99 24.79
C GLU A 34 24.46 50.49 25.07
N LYS A 35 23.36 49.85 25.47
CA LYS A 35 23.20 48.41 25.25
C LYS A 35 23.06 48.22 23.75
N LYS A 36 24.17 47.90 23.08
CA LYS A 36 24.10 47.27 21.76
C LYS A 36 23.19 46.06 21.89
N GLU A 37 22.00 46.11 21.28
CA GLU A 37 21.21 44.90 21.06
C GLU A 37 22.11 43.94 20.27
N LYS A 38 22.49 42.83 20.89
CA LYS A 38 23.19 41.76 20.18
C LYS A 38 22.21 41.21 19.14
N GLU A 39 22.49 41.46 17.87
CA GLU A 39 21.78 40.84 16.77
C GLU A 39 22.05 39.34 16.82
N TYR A 40 21.03 38.56 17.14
CA TYR A 40 21.14 37.10 17.23
C TYR A 40 21.02 36.48 15.84
N LYS A 41 21.79 35.41 15.60
CA LYS A 41 21.76 34.65 14.35
C LYS A 41 20.68 33.56 14.38
N THR A 42 20.25 33.19 13.18
CA THR A 42 19.32 32.09 12.93
C THR A 42 20.02 30.99 12.15
N PHE A 43 19.88 29.75 12.61
CA PHE A 43 20.34 28.59 11.87
C PHE A 43 19.27 28.14 10.87
N GLU A 44 19.67 27.94 9.61
CA GLU A 44 18.77 27.49 8.54
C GLU A 44 18.82 25.97 8.40
N ALA A 45 17.77 25.28 8.83
CA ALA A 45 17.55 23.86 8.65
C ALA A 45 16.64 23.62 7.44
N GLN A 46 17.24 23.55 6.24
CA GLN A 46 16.50 23.40 4.99
C GLN A 46 16.63 22.00 4.38
N PHE A 47 15.49 21.38 4.05
CA PHE A 47 15.40 20.20 3.19
C PHE A 47 14.83 20.62 1.83
N SER A 48 15.69 20.71 0.82
CA SER A 48 15.37 21.17 -0.55
C SER A 48 15.17 20.03 -1.55
N ASN A 49 15.57 18.80 -1.20
CA ASN A 49 15.52 17.65 -2.08
C ASN A 49 14.09 17.17 -2.35
N ASN A 50 13.94 16.38 -3.41
CA ASN A 50 12.66 15.72 -3.68
C ASN A 50 12.40 14.66 -2.60
N ILE A 51 11.34 14.86 -1.83
CA ILE A 51 10.95 13.97 -0.73
C ILE A 51 10.47 12.61 -1.26
N LEU A 52 10.18 12.48 -2.56
CA LEU A 52 9.88 11.18 -3.18
C LEU A 52 11.12 10.45 -3.70
N TRP A 53 12.32 11.05 -3.60
CA TRP A 53 13.54 10.35 -4.01
C TRP A 53 13.97 9.34 -2.94
N THR A 54 14.36 8.16 -3.41
CA THR A 54 14.83 7.02 -2.62
C THR A 54 16.33 7.08 -2.35
N ASP A 55 16.96 8.23 -2.57
CA ASP A 55 18.34 8.46 -2.16
C ASP A 55 18.33 8.79 -0.66
N TRP A 56 18.52 7.74 0.14
CA TRP A 56 18.40 7.79 1.60
C TRP A 56 19.42 8.70 2.25
N ASP A 57 20.54 8.94 1.56
CA ASP A 57 21.66 9.73 2.05
C ASP A 57 21.20 11.17 2.33
N TYR A 58 20.28 11.74 1.54
CA TYR A 58 19.74 13.07 1.82
C TYR A 58 18.97 13.18 3.14
N TYR A 59 18.28 12.12 3.55
CA TYR A 59 17.61 12.12 4.86
C TYR A 59 18.62 12.00 5.99
N ASN A 60 19.64 11.15 5.81
CA ASN A 60 20.71 10.99 6.79
C ASN A 60 21.50 12.30 6.97
N GLU A 61 21.96 12.92 5.88
CA GLU A 61 22.67 14.20 5.88
C GLU A 61 21.85 15.31 6.55
N PHE A 62 20.54 15.37 6.27
CA PHE A 62 19.67 16.36 6.90
C PHE A 62 19.58 16.14 8.41
N ILE A 63 19.40 14.90 8.87
CA ILE A 63 19.34 14.57 10.29
C ILE A 63 20.68 14.80 10.99
N GLU A 64 21.81 14.48 10.34
CA GLU A 64 23.15 14.79 10.86
C GLU A 64 23.34 16.28 11.06
N ARG A 65 22.96 17.09 10.07
CA ARG A 65 22.99 18.56 10.17
C ARG A 65 22.12 19.09 11.31
N LEU A 66 20.98 18.48 11.58
CA LEU A 66 20.16 18.85 12.74
C LEU A 66 20.88 18.54 14.07
N ASN A 67 21.66 17.47 14.14
CA ASN A 67 22.40 17.08 15.34
C ASN A 67 23.63 17.99 15.62
N GLU A 68 24.00 18.87 14.69
CA GLU A 68 25.05 19.89 14.90
C GLU A 68 24.54 21.12 15.69
N ILE A 69 23.22 21.32 15.78
CA ILE A 69 22.61 22.49 16.43
C ILE A 69 23.09 22.72 17.87
N PRO A 70 23.22 21.69 18.74
CA PRO A 70 23.77 21.86 20.09
C PRO A 70 25.20 22.41 20.13
N GLN A 71 25.98 22.25 19.05
CA GLN A 71 27.37 22.69 18.94
C GLN A 71 27.50 24.13 18.39
N LEU A 72 26.40 24.75 17.96
CA LEU A 72 26.43 26.10 17.41
C LEU A 72 26.83 27.13 18.49
N PRO A 73 27.53 28.22 18.11
CA PRO A 73 27.87 29.30 19.03
C PRO A 73 26.63 29.98 19.65
N ASP A 74 26.79 30.58 20.83
CA ASP A 74 25.69 31.19 21.62
C ASP A 74 24.92 32.30 20.91
N GLU A 75 25.50 32.89 19.87
CA GLU A 75 24.86 33.90 19.03
C GLU A 75 23.69 33.34 18.21
N TYR A 76 23.64 32.02 17.97
CA TYR A 76 22.51 31.35 17.33
C TYR A 76 21.41 31.08 18.35
N LYS A 77 20.34 31.89 18.32
CA LYS A 77 19.19 31.75 19.24
C LYS A 77 17.96 31.12 18.61
N GLN A 78 17.92 31.06 17.27
CA GLN A 78 16.77 30.56 16.54
C GLN A 78 17.17 29.48 15.54
N VAL A 79 16.23 28.57 15.27
CA VAL A 79 16.29 27.57 14.22
C VAL A 79 15.12 27.81 13.28
N ASN A 80 15.40 28.09 12.02
CA ASN A 80 14.40 28.23 10.97
C ASN A 80 14.38 26.94 10.15
N VAL A 81 13.24 26.25 10.19
CA VAL A 81 13.00 24.99 9.51
C VAL A 81 12.26 25.24 8.21
N ARG A 82 12.83 24.76 7.09
CA ARG A 82 12.22 24.87 5.78
C ARG A 82 12.18 23.52 5.06
N VAL A 83 10.99 23.06 4.73
CA VAL A 83 10.79 21.89 3.86
C VAL A 83 9.92 22.31 2.69
N SER A 84 10.58 22.80 1.63
CA SER A 84 9.93 23.57 0.56
C SER A 84 8.83 22.78 -0.16
N LYS A 85 9.03 21.49 -0.41
CA LYS A 85 8.03 20.62 -1.06
C LYS A 85 6.80 20.37 -0.21
N LEU A 86 6.90 20.49 1.11
CA LEU A 86 5.77 20.37 2.03
C LEU A 86 5.15 21.72 2.39
N GLN A 87 5.71 22.83 1.90
CA GLN A 87 5.33 24.20 2.27
C GLN A 87 5.44 24.47 3.77
N LEU A 88 6.39 23.79 4.43
CA LEU A 88 6.69 23.99 5.83
C LEU A 88 7.75 25.07 5.98
N ASN A 89 7.45 26.10 6.78
CA ASN A 89 8.37 27.15 7.17
C ASN A 89 8.05 27.57 8.61
N GLU A 90 8.88 27.18 9.57
CA GLU A 90 8.63 27.38 11.00
C GLU A 90 9.90 27.86 11.69
N VAL A 91 9.76 28.78 12.65
CA VAL A 91 10.89 29.30 13.44
C VAL A 91 10.71 28.87 14.89
N PHE A 92 11.79 28.36 15.47
CA PHE A 92 11.84 27.86 16.84
C PHE A 92 12.94 28.58 17.61
N GLU A 93 12.72 28.77 18.92
CA GLU A 93 13.84 29.03 19.81
C GLU A 93 14.76 27.81 19.86
N ARG A 94 16.07 28.02 19.79
CA ARG A 94 17.08 26.95 19.74
C ARG A 94 16.92 25.97 20.89
N LYS A 95 16.76 26.46 22.13
CA LYS A 95 16.62 25.61 23.31
C LYS A 95 15.38 24.71 23.23
N TYR A 96 14.25 25.26 22.80
CA TYR A 96 13.04 24.46 22.57
C TYR A 96 13.29 23.40 21.49
N PHE A 97 13.97 23.76 20.40
CA PHE A 97 14.29 22.81 19.32
C PHE A 97 15.16 21.65 19.82
N GLU A 98 16.19 21.93 20.61
CA GLU A 98 17.06 20.91 21.22
C GLU A 98 16.27 20.00 22.17
N ASP A 99 15.55 20.58 23.12
CA ASP A 99 14.88 19.85 24.20
C ASP A 99 13.64 19.06 23.74
N GLN A 100 12.89 19.60 22.76
CA GLN A 100 11.58 19.05 22.36
C GLN A 100 11.59 18.38 21.00
N ILE A 101 12.47 18.79 20.08
CA ILE A 101 12.52 18.23 18.72
C ILE A 101 13.67 17.22 18.64
N LEU A 102 14.93 17.66 18.80
CA LEU A 102 16.10 16.79 18.66
C LEU A 102 16.10 15.61 19.65
N ALA A 103 15.75 15.88 20.91
CA ALA A 103 15.68 14.84 21.92
C ALA A 103 14.64 13.74 21.60
N LYS A 104 13.54 14.09 20.90
CA LYS A 104 12.46 13.15 20.56
C LYS A 104 12.72 12.38 19.28
N ILE A 105 13.28 13.02 18.24
CA ILE A 105 13.58 12.34 16.97
C ILE A 105 14.61 11.23 17.15
N ASN A 106 15.50 11.29 18.14
CA ASN A 106 16.55 10.29 18.33
C ASN A 106 16.18 9.14 19.28
N LYS A 107 15.10 9.24 20.07
CA LYS A 107 14.81 8.30 21.16
C LYS A 107 13.88 7.13 20.80
N ILE A 108 13.10 7.25 19.73
CA ILE A 108 11.97 6.35 19.49
C ILE A 108 12.25 5.49 18.25
N ASP A 109 12.59 4.22 18.41
CA ASP A 109 12.70 3.31 17.27
C ASP A 109 11.29 3.02 16.70
N LEU A 110 11.04 3.49 15.49
CA LEU A 110 9.77 3.34 14.78
C LEU A 110 10.08 2.82 13.38
N LYS A 111 9.60 1.62 13.12
CA LYS A 111 9.62 1.01 11.79
C LYS A 111 8.20 0.78 11.30
N PHE A 112 8.00 0.96 10.01
CA PHE A 112 6.75 0.60 9.36
C PHE A 112 6.77 -0.88 8.99
N LYS A 113 5.68 -1.59 9.29
CA LYS A 113 5.43 -2.94 8.79
C LYS A 113 4.00 -3.01 8.30
N ILE A 114 3.82 -3.61 7.14
CA ILE A 114 2.50 -3.96 6.65
C ILE A 114 2.06 -5.28 7.26
N ASP A 115 0.83 -5.28 7.74
CA ASP A 115 0.13 -6.47 8.17
C ASP A 115 -1.02 -6.78 7.20
N LEU A 116 -0.62 -7.25 6.02
CA LEU A 116 -1.54 -7.96 5.15
C LEU A 116 -1.73 -9.38 5.70
N THR A 117 -2.97 -9.85 5.76
CA THR A 117 -3.23 -11.29 5.81
C THR A 117 -2.51 -11.95 4.63
N GLU A 118 -1.98 -13.17 4.80
CA GLU A 118 -1.24 -13.87 3.72
C GLU A 118 -2.07 -14.08 2.44
N ARG A 119 -3.38 -13.82 2.53
CA ARG A 119 -4.36 -13.85 1.47
C ARG A 119 -5.32 -12.67 1.61
N THR A 120 -5.44 -11.85 0.57
CA THR A 120 -6.45 -10.79 0.47
C THR A 120 -7.61 -11.33 -0.35
N LEU A 121 -8.86 -11.12 0.08
CA LEU A 121 -10.02 -11.42 -0.75
C LEU A 121 -9.93 -10.67 -2.08
N LEU A 122 -9.85 -11.42 -3.17
CA LEU A 122 -9.84 -10.92 -4.55
C LEU A 122 -11.18 -11.29 -5.18
N ASN A 123 -12.04 -10.31 -5.36
CA ASN A 123 -13.26 -10.48 -6.13
C ASN A 123 -12.93 -10.32 -7.61
N LEU A 124 -13.10 -11.40 -8.37
CA LEU A 124 -12.94 -11.36 -9.82
C LEU A 124 -14.22 -10.73 -10.40
N ASP A 125 -14.07 -9.61 -11.10
CA ASP A 125 -15.16 -8.92 -11.81
C ASP A 125 -14.60 -8.26 -13.10
N PRO A 126 -14.29 -9.05 -14.14
CA PRO A 126 -13.72 -8.55 -15.37
C PRO A 126 -14.78 -7.81 -16.19
N LYS A 127 -14.50 -6.55 -16.55
CA LYS A 127 -15.40 -5.73 -17.39
C LYS A 127 -14.95 -5.67 -18.85
N THR A 128 -13.75 -6.17 -19.16
CA THR A 128 -13.17 -6.18 -20.50
C THR A 128 -12.48 -7.51 -20.81
N SER A 129 -12.22 -7.79 -22.09
CA SER A 129 -11.40 -8.94 -22.49
C SER A 129 -9.97 -8.87 -21.96
N SER A 130 -9.44 -7.66 -21.70
CA SER A 130 -8.14 -7.51 -21.05
C SER A 130 -8.19 -7.99 -19.61
N ASP A 131 -9.25 -7.66 -18.87
CA ASP A 131 -9.41 -8.10 -17.49
C ASP A 131 -9.49 -9.63 -17.40
N LEU A 132 -10.22 -10.29 -18.32
CA LEU A 132 -10.27 -11.76 -18.39
C LEU A 132 -8.89 -12.40 -18.61
N LYS A 133 -8.05 -11.81 -19.47
CA LYS A 133 -6.66 -12.28 -19.67
C LYS A 133 -5.81 -12.09 -18.42
N GLU A 134 -6.06 -11.03 -17.65
CA GLU A 134 -5.37 -10.82 -16.37
C GLU A 134 -5.84 -11.82 -15.31
N VAL A 135 -7.14 -12.16 -15.27
CA VAL A 135 -7.68 -13.23 -14.41
C VAL A 135 -7.06 -14.59 -14.75
N GLU A 136 -6.95 -14.92 -16.05
CA GLU A 136 -6.28 -16.14 -16.51
C GLU A 136 -4.85 -16.24 -15.96
N LYS A 137 -4.06 -15.18 -16.14
CA LYS A 137 -2.67 -15.12 -15.65
C LYS A 137 -2.58 -15.25 -14.12
N LEU A 138 -3.51 -14.63 -13.39
CA LEU A 138 -3.56 -14.72 -11.94
C LEU A 138 -3.79 -16.16 -11.49
N LEU A 139 -4.84 -16.80 -12.00
CA LEU A 139 -5.18 -18.16 -11.63
C LEU A 139 -4.06 -19.13 -12.01
N GLN A 140 -3.46 -18.98 -13.19
CA GLN A 140 -2.29 -19.76 -13.58
C GLN A 140 -1.09 -19.52 -12.65
N LYS A 141 -0.81 -18.26 -12.25
CA LYS A 141 0.32 -17.93 -11.38
C LYS A 141 0.14 -18.49 -9.97
N ASP A 142 -1.08 -18.45 -9.42
CA ASP A 142 -1.37 -18.93 -8.08
C ASP A 142 -1.53 -20.45 -8.01
N PHE A 143 -2.07 -21.08 -9.06
CA PHE A 143 -2.44 -22.50 -9.03
C PHE A 143 -1.55 -23.43 -9.87
N ASN A 144 -0.72 -22.92 -10.78
CA ASN A 144 0.27 -23.78 -11.44
C ASN A 144 1.34 -24.21 -10.42
N ASN A 145 1.61 -25.51 -10.38
CA ASN A 145 2.41 -26.20 -9.39
C ASN A 145 1.86 -26.14 -7.96
N TYR A 146 0.58 -25.82 -7.79
CA TYR A 146 -0.09 -25.87 -6.49
C TYR A 146 -0.31 -27.32 -6.07
N TYR A 147 0.09 -27.66 -4.85
CA TYR A 147 -0.15 -28.98 -4.29
C TYR A 147 -1.62 -29.12 -3.93
N VAL A 148 -2.28 -30.13 -4.47
CA VAL A 148 -3.66 -30.49 -4.11
C VAL A 148 -3.68 -31.90 -3.54
N ASN A 149 -4.64 -32.18 -2.67
CA ASN A 149 -4.80 -33.52 -2.10
C ASN A 149 -5.48 -34.46 -3.09
N GLU A 150 -5.09 -35.74 -3.04
CA GLU A 150 -5.73 -36.81 -3.83
C GLU A 150 -7.22 -36.93 -3.48
N SER A 151 -7.53 -36.86 -2.18
CA SER A 151 -8.90 -36.92 -1.67
C SER A 151 -9.81 -35.85 -2.29
N TRP A 152 -9.30 -34.63 -2.46
CA TRP A 152 -10.08 -33.58 -3.10
C TRP A 152 -10.12 -33.77 -4.63
N PHE A 153 -8.96 -33.90 -5.27
CA PHE A 153 -8.90 -33.83 -6.74
C PHE A 153 -9.40 -35.12 -7.40
N VAL A 154 -8.94 -36.29 -6.96
CA VAL A 154 -9.24 -37.58 -7.59
C VAL A 154 -10.52 -38.21 -7.05
N ASP A 155 -10.86 -37.99 -5.78
CA ASP A 155 -12.06 -38.57 -5.20
C ASP A 155 -13.25 -37.61 -5.27
N VAL A 156 -13.19 -36.46 -4.60
CA VAL A 156 -14.35 -35.54 -4.50
C VAL A 156 -14.69 -34.88 -5.84
N LEU A 157 -13.75 -34.13 -6.43
CA LEU A 157 -14.02 -33.34 -7.64
C LEU A 157 -14.35 -34.24 -8.84
N LYS A 158 -13.58 -35.32 -9.03
CA LYS A 158 -13.81 -36.29 -10.11
C LYS A 158 -15.16 -36.97 -10.00
N ASN A 159 -15.60 -37.36 -8.79
CA ASN A 159 -16.91 -37.98 -8.62
C ASN A 159 -18.05 -37.00 -8.89
N LYS A 160 -17.92 -35.73 -8.46
CA LYS A 160 -18.88 -34.67 -8.80
C LYS A 160 -18.97 -34.45 -10.33
N ILE A 161 -17.84 -34.42 -11.02
CA ILE A 161 -17.81 -34.32 -12.49
C ILE A 161 -18.50 -35.53 -13.14
N LYS A 162 -18.20 -36.77 -12.70
CA LYS A 162 -18.86 -37.98 -13.22
C LYS A 162 -20.38 -37.96 -13.03
N LEU A 163 -20.87 -37.43 -11.90
CA LEU A 163 -22.30 -37.28 -11.66
C LEU A 163 -22.92 -36.28 -12.64
N ALA A 164 -22.25 -35.16 -12.90
CA ALA A 164 -22.67 -34.17 -13.90
C ALA A 164 -22.58 -34.70 -15.35
N GLU A 165 -21.68 -35.65 -15.63
CA GLU A 165 -21.56 -36.34 -16.92
C GLU A 165 -22.59 -37.47 -17.12
N SER A 166 -23.14 -38.03 -16.03
CA SER A 166 -24.05 -39.18 -16.11
C SER A 166 -25.24 -38.88 -17.05
N GLY A 167 -25.46 -39.73 -18.04
CA GLY A 167 -26.49 -39.52 -19.08
C GLY A 167 -26.05 -38.72 -20.31
N ILE A 168 -24.81 -38.21 -20.37
CA ILE A 168 -24.25 -37.46 -21.50
C ILE A 168 -23.37 -38.36 -22.41
N ASN A 169 -23.20 -39.65 -22.06
CA ASN A 169 -22.37 -40.65 -22.77
C ASN A 169 -20.91 -40.21 -23.01
N LYS A 170 -20.37 -39.37 -22.13
CA LYS A 170 -18.97 -38.98 -22.11
C LYS A 170 -18.43 -39.20 -20.70
N ASN A 171 -17.33 -39.91 -20.59
CA ASN A 171 -16.57 -40.13 -19.34
C ASN A 171 -15.15 -39.64 -19.60
N ASP A 172 -15.05 -38.43 -20.16
CA ASP A 172 -13.80 -37.79 -20.58
C ASP A 172 -13.36 -36.69 -19.61
N GLY A 173 -14.09 -36.48 -18.51
CA GLY A 173 -13.80 -35.48 -17.49
C GLY A 173 -14.26 -34.08 -17.86
N LYS A 174 -15.08 -33.93 -18.91
CA LYS A 174 -15.47 -32.65 -19.50
C LYS A 174 -16.97 -32.41 -19.41
N ILE A 175 -17.34 -31.32 -18.74
CA ILE A 175 -18.72 -30.82 -18.63
C ILE A 175 -18.82 -29.37 -19.08
N THR A 176 -19.98 -28.99 -19.62
CA THR A 176 -20.29 -27.60 -20.01
C THR A 176 -21.66 -27.20 -19.48
N LEU A 177 -21.81 -25.90 -19.19
CA LEU A 177 -23.08 -25.34 -18.72
C LEU A 177 -24.23 -25.64 -19.70
N ASP A 178 -24.00 -25.43 -21.00
CA ASP A 178 -25.01 -25.65 -22.05
C ASP A 178 -25.43 -27.13 -22.13
N SER A 179 -24.49 -28.06 -21.97
CA SER A 179 -24.79 -29.49 -21.98
C SER A 179 -25.58 -29.89 -20.73
N ALA A 180 -25.20 -29.36 -19.56
CA ALA A 180 -25.90 -29.61 -18.31
C ALA A 180 -27.36 -29.11 -18.37
N GLN A 181 -27.59 -27.95 -18.97
CA GLN A 181 -28.95 -27.42 -19.20
C GLN A 181 -29.78 -28.32 -20.12
N LYS A 182 -29.20 -28.79 -21.23
CA LYS A 182 -29.91 -29.64 -22.21
C LYS A 182 -30.25 -31.02 -21.67
N ASN A 183 -29.42 -31.57 -20.78
CA ASN A 183 -29.54 -32.94 -20.29
C ASN A 183 -30.15 -33.04 -18.87
N ASN A 184 -30.74 -31.95 -18.35
CA ASN A 184 -31.31 -31.89 -17.00
C ASN A 184 -30.30 -32.25 -15.89
N LYS A 185 -29.06 -31.76 -16.04
CA LYS A 185 -27.91 -31.98 -15.13
C LYS A 185 -27.38 -30.69 -14.51
N LEU A 186 -28.19 -29.63 -14.51
CA LEU A 186 -27.79 -28.30 -14.04
C LEU A 186 -27.45 -28.29 -12.54
N ASN A 187 -28.14 -29.09 -11.73
CA ASN A 187 -27.88 -29.17 -10.28
C ASN A 187 -26.50 -29.78 -10.02
N GLU A 188 -26.22 -30.94 -10.63
CA GLU A 188 -24.93 -31.61 -10.50
C GLU A 188 -23.80 -30.75 -11.06
N TYR A 189 -24.02 -30.04 -12.18
CA TYR A 189 -23.06 -29.06 -12.71
C TYR A 189 -22.75 -27.95 -11.71
N ASN A 190 -23.78 -27.35 -11.09
CA ASN A 190 -23.62 -26.30 -10.11
C ASN A 190 -22.89 -26.78 -8.85
N GLU A 191 -23.05 -28.06 -8.46
CA GLU A 191 -22.24 -28.64 -7.40
C GLU A 191 -20.74 -28.68 -7.75
N VAL A 192 -20.38 -28.99 -9.01
CA VAL A 192 -18.97 -28.92 -9.46
C VAL A 192 -18.48 -27.48 -9.42
N VAL A 193 -19.26 -26.53 -9.92
CA VAL A 193 -18.90 -25.09 -9.89
C VAL A 193 -18.68 -24.61 -8.46
N ASN A 194 -19.57 -24.97 -7.53
CA ASN A 194 -19.44 -24.59 -6.13
C ASN A 194 -18.21 -25.20 -5.48
N GLU A 195 -17.89 -26.46 -5.79
CA GLU A 195 -16.65 -27.12 -5.33
C GLU A 195 -15.40 -26.35 -5.79
N ILE A 196 -15.37 -25.95 -7.07
CA ILE A 196 -14.26 -25.15 -7.62
C ILE A 196 -14.21 -23.76 -6.99
N LYS A 197 -15.35 -23.06 -6.85
CA LYS A 197 -15.41 -21.73 -6.21
C LYS A 197 -14.93 -21.80 -4.75
N ASN A 198 -15.37 -22.83 -4.00
CA ASN A 198 -14.93 -23.06 -2.62
C ASN A 198 -13.43 -23.32 -2.56
N PHE A 199 -12.90 -24.17 -3.43
CA PHE A 199 -11.46 -24.40 -3.51
C PHE A 199 -10.69 -23.09 -3.76
N LEU A 200 -11.08 -22.30 -4.76
CA LEU A 200 -10.41 -21.02 -5.06
C LEU A 200 -10.48 -20.03 -3.89
N ASN A 201 -11.61 -19.97 -3.19
CA ASN A 201 -11.80 -19.11 -2.03
C ASN A 201 -10.98 -19.60 -0.82
N GLU A 202 -11.11 -20.87 -0.44
CA GLU A 202 -10.41 -21.46 0.71
C GLU A 202 -8.89 -21.48 0.53
N HIS A 203 -8.40 -21.63 -0.70
CA HIS A 203 -6.98 -21.83 -0.98
C HIS A 203 -6.24 -20.59 -1.49
N ALA A 204 -6.94 -19.59 -2.04
CA ALA A 204 -6.33 -18.36 -2.54
C ALA A 204 -7.08 -17.07 -2.14
N ASN A 205 -8.17 -17.15 -1.36
CA ASN A 205 -9.11 -16.06 -1.12
C ASN A 205 -9.58 -15.39 -2.43
N ILE A 206 -9.81 -16.19 -3.46
CA ILE A 206 -10.36 -15.72 -4.73
C ILE A 206 -11.85 -16.02 -4.75
N SER A 207 -12.65 -14.97 -4.86
CA SER A 207 -14.10 -15.08 -5.06
C SER A 207 -14.43 -14.82 -6.53
N ILE A 208 -15.15 -15.75 -7.15
CA ILE A 208 -15.73 -15.57 -8.47
C ILE A 208 -17.15 -15.03 -8.27
N ASP A 209 -17.36 -13.79 -8.70
CA ASP A 209 -18.69 -13.16 -8.69
C ASP A 209 -19.74 -14.05 -9.39
N ASP A 210 -20.98 -14.03 -8.92
CA ASP A 210 -22.05 -14.86 -9.48
C ASP A 210 -22.45 -14.46 -10.90
N GLU A 211 -22.14 -13.22 -11.31
CA GLU A 211 -22.26 -12.78 -12.70
C GLU A 211 -21.27 -13.48 -13.64
N ILE A 212 -20.17 -14.02 -13.10
CA ILE A 212 -19.17 -14.80 -13.84
C ILE A 212 -19.51 -16.27 -13.74
N LYS A 213 -19.83 -16.85 -14.90
CA LYS A 213 -20.12 -18.27 -15.03
C LYS A 213 -18.87 -19.03 -15.42
N ILE A 214 -18.62 -20.16 -14.78
CA ILE A 214 -17.76 -21.19 -15.38
C ILE A 214 -18.59 -21.83 -16.49
N SER A 215 -18.16 -21.73 -17.75
CA SER A 215 -18.89 -22.24 -18.93
C SER A 215 -18.45 -23.65 -19.33
N GLU A 216 -17.20 -23.99 -19.06
CA GLU A 216 -16.59 -25.29 -19.35
C GLU A 216 -15.67 -25.68 -18.20
N ILE A 217 -15.74 -26.96 -17.82
CA ILE A 217 -14.85 -27.61 -16.84
C ILE A 217 -14.31 -28.86 -17.51
N ASN A 218 -13.00 -29.06 -17.46
CA ASN A 218 -12.35 -30.27 -17.93
C ASN A 218 -11.23 -30.67 -16.96
N GLN A 219 -11.37 -31.85 -16.36
CA GLN A 219 -10.40 -32.39 -15.42
C GLN A 219 -9.58 -33.52 -16.06
N ASP A 220 -8.25 -33.39 -16.02
CA ASP A 220 -7.34 -34.50 -16.30
C ASP A 220 -6.81 -35.06 -14.97
N THR A 221 -6.91 -36.37 -14.79
CA THR A 221 -6.34 -37.11 -13.65
C THR A 221 -5.32 -38.17 -14.08
N VAL A 222 -5.09 -38.33 -15.38
CA VAL A 222 -4.32 -39.44 -15.98
C VAL A 222 -2.98 -38.96 -16.51
N LYS A 223 -2.95 -37.94 -17.39
CA LYS A 223 -1.69 -37.44 -17.97
C LYS A 223 -0.96 -36.50 -17.02
N GLY A 224 -1.70 -35.95 -16.07
CA GLY A 224 -1.27 -35.04 -15.03
C GLY A 224 -2.50 -34.61 -14.24
N TRP A 225 -2.31 -33.93 -13.11
CA TRP A 225 -3.42 -33.34 -12.38
C TRP A 225 -3.64 -31.94 -12.88
N SER A 226 -4.67 -31.75 -13.72
CA SER A 226 -4.98 -30.42 -14.23
C SER A 226 -6.47 -30.17 -14.29
N LEU A 227 -6.85 -28.93 -13.98
CA LEU A 227 -8.21 -28.44 -14.10
C LEU A 227 -8.22 -27.33 -15.14
N ILE A 228 -8.99 -27.52 -16.19
CA ILE A 228 -9.23 -26.50 -17.22
C ILE A 228 -10.61 -25.92 -16.97
N ILE A 229 -10.67 -24.59 -16.82
CA ILE A 229 -11.92 -23.85 -16.73
C ILE A 229 -12.02 -22.77 -17.82
N LYS A 230 -13.23 -22.46 -18.26
CA LYS A 230 -13.53 -21.24 -19.02
C LYS A 230 -14.49 -20.37 -18.25
N LEU A 231 -14.22 -19.08 -18.21
CA LEU A 231 -15.03 -18.07 -17.55
C LEU A 231 -15.81 -17.27 -18.57
N LYS A 232 -17.08 -16.98 -18.28
CA LYS A 232 -17.97 -16.16 -19.11
C LYS A 232 -18.63 -15.08 -18.28
N SER A 233 -18.54 -13.82 -18.73
CA SER A 233 -19.16 -12.64 -18.11
C SER A 233 -19.89 -11.85 -19.19
N GLY A 234 -21.22 -11.90 -19.20
CA GLY A 234 -22.03 -11.35 -20.29
C GLY A 234 -21.63 -11.92 -21.65
N ASN A 235 -21.16 -11.04 -22.55
CA ASN A 235 -20.68 -11.38 -23.89
C ASN A 235 -19.17 -11.68 -23.95
N LEU A 236 -18.47 -11.60 -22.82
CA LEU A 236 -17.04 -11.87 -22.71
C LEU A 236 -16.82 -13.33 -22.32
N GLU A 237 -15.84 -13.99 -22.95
CA GLU A 237 -15.43 -15.35 -22.62
C GLU A 237 -13.90 -15.42 -22.55
N SER A 238 -13.38 -16.12 -21.55
CA SER A 238 -11.94 -16.36 -21.42
C SER A 238 -11.49 -17.46 -22.39
N ASN A 239 -10.19 -17.51 -22.64
CA ASN A 239 -9.59 -18.74 -23.13
C ASN A 239 -9.70 -19.85 -22.08
N SER A 240 -9.34 -21.08 -22.46
CA SER A 240 -9.18 -22.20 -21.52
C SER A 240 -8.07 -21.88 -20.50
N ILE A 241 -8.46 -21.63 -19.25
CA ILE A 241 -7.54 -21.42 -18.13
C ILE A 241 -7.17 -22.80 -17.59
N LYS A 242 -5.96 -23.26 -17.92
CA LYS A 242 -5.41 -24.51 -17.41
C LYS A 242 -4.67 -24.26 -16.10
N LEU A 243 -5.10 -24.94 -15.03
CA LEU A 243 -4.46 -24.97 -13.73
C LEU A 243 -3.74 -26.32 -13.59
N ASP A 244 -2.41 -26.30 -13.67
CA ASP A 244 -1.57 -27.50 -13.57
C ASP A 244 -1.15 -27.74 -12.12
N PHE A 245 -1.76 -28.73 -11.46
CA PHE A 245 -1.48 -29.04 -10.07
C PHE A 245 -0.30 -30.00 -9.89
N LYS A 246 0.34 -29.93 -8.71
CA LYS A 246 1.33 -30.90 -8.28
C LYS A 246 0.69 -31.99 -7.45
N LYS A 247 1.06 -33.24 -7.76
CA LYS A 247 0.81 -34.37 -6.89
C LYS A 247 1.78 -34.33 -5.69
N PRO A 248 1.30 -34.50 -4.45
CA PRO A 248 2.18 -34.69 -3.30
C PRO A 248 3.10 -35.91 -3.51
N GLU A 249 4.40 -35.75 -3.24
CA GLU A 249 5.40 -36.84 -3.40
C GLU A 249 5.27 -37.93 -2.31
N ALA A 250 4.59 -37.61 -1.20
CA ALA A 250 4.20 -38.48 -0.09
C ALA A 250 2.88 -37.96 0.50
N GLU A 251 2.26 -38.69 1.45
CA GLU A 251 1.15 -38.16 2.26
C GLU A 251 1.63 -36.94 3.04
N LEU A 252 1.47 -35.75 2.45
CA LEU A 252 1.64 -34.49 3.13
C LEU A 252 0.37 -34.19 3.90
N THR A 253 0.48 -33.66 5.11
CA THR A 253 -0.69 -33.16 5.83
C THR A 253 -1.23 -31.91 5.15
N ASP A 254 -2.50 -31.59 5.40
CA ASP A 254 -3.13 -30.37 4.89
C ASP A 254 -2.35 -29.11 5.29
N GLU A 255 -1.76 -29.11 6.50
CA GLU A 255 -0.91 -28.04 7.00
C GLU A 255 0.37 -27.90 6.16
N GLN A 256 1.04 -29.00 5.84
CA GLN A 256 2.27 -28.99 5.03
C GLN A 256 2.01 -28.54 3.58
N ILE A 257 0.86 -28.95 3.02
CA ILE A 257 0.42 -28.52 1.69
C ILE A 257 0.12 -27.03 1.71
N LYS A 258 -0.61 -26.56 2.72
CA LYS A 258 -0.91 -25.14 2.91
C LYS A 258 0.37 -24.31 2.98
N ASP A 259 1.37 -24.73 3.77
CA ASP A 259 2.64 -24.00 3.90
C ASP A 259 3.44 -23.98 2.59
N LYS A 260 3.54 -25.12 1.89
CA LYS A 260 4.19 -25.21 0.57
C LYS A 260 3.50 -24.34 -0.48
N ASN A 261 2.18 -24.21 -0.41
CA ASN A 261 1.42 -23.38 -1.32
C ASN A 261 1.49 -21.89 -0.96
N LEU A 262 1.58 -21.56 0.33
CA LEU A 262 1.73 -20.18 0.79
C LEU A 262 3.01 -19.52 0.28
N SER A 263 4.11 -20.26 0.05
CA SER A 263 5.31 -19.68 -0.56
C SER A 263 5.08 -19.15 -1.99
N ASN A 264 4.04 -19.62 -2.67
CA ASN A 264 3.68 -19.14 -4.00
C ASN A 264 2.72 -17.93 -3.96
N SER A 265 2.08 -17.65 -2.82
CA SER A 265 1.12 -16.53 -2.67
C SER A 265 1.73 -15.19 -3.05
N ILE A 266 1.09 -14.51 -3.99
CA ILE A 266 1.40 -13.13 -4.37
C ILE A 266 1.34 -12.19 -3.16
N THR A 267 0.31 -12.30 -2.33
CA THR A 267 0.12 -11.40 -1.19
C THR A 267 1.25 -11.59 -0.16
N LYS A 268 1.69 -12.83 0.06
CA LYS A 268 2.84 -13.13 0.93
C LYS A 268 4.13 -12.53 0.38
N LYS A 269 4.40 -12.68 -0.93
CA LYS A 269 5.58 -12.09 -1.60
C LYS A 269 5.60 -10.57 -1.50
N VAL A 270 4.45 -9.92 -1.69
CA VAL A 270 4.29 -8.46 -1.53
C VAL A 270 4.53 -8.05 -0.08
N LYS A 271 3.93 -8.76 0.89
CA LYS A 271 4.14 -8.54 2.33
C LYS A 271 5.62 -8.60 2.70
N LEU A 272 6.29 -9.69 2.31
CA LEU A 272 7.70 -9.91 2.58
C LEU A 272 8.56 -8.81 1.97
N LYS A 273 8.39 -8.50 0.68
CA LYS A 273 9.22 -7.51 0.00
C LYS A 273 9.07 -6.10 0.59
N ILE A 274 7.86 -5.67 0.89
CA ILE A 274 7.62 -4.37 1.54
C ILE A 274 8.24 -4.36 2.94
N ASN A 275 8.02 -5.40 3.74
CA ASN A 275 8.56 -5.45 5.10
C ASN A 275 10.09 -5.55 5.13
N GLU A 276 10.70 -6.34 4.24
CA GLU A 276 12.16 -6.42 4.05
C GLU A 276 12.74 -5.05 3.68
N TYR A 277 12.07 -4.33 2.78
CA TYR A 277 12.46 -2.98 2.41
C TYR A 277 12.43 -2.04 3.63
N PHE A 278 11.34 -2.05 4.40
CA PHE A 278 11.21 -1.18 5.58
C PHE A 278 12.03 -1.63 6.80
N ASP A 279 12.58 -2.85 6.80
CA ASP A 279 13.51 -3.34 7.81
C ASP A 279 14.97 -2.92 7.54
N ASP A 280 15.30 -2.38 6.36
CA ASP A 280 16.64 -1.90 5.98
C ASP A 280 17.11 -0.75 6.88
N SER A 281 18.31 -0.89 7.45
CA SER A 281 18.99 0.14 8.25
C SER A 281 19.15 1.48 7.53
N LYS A 282 19.20 1.51 6.20
CA LYS A 282 19.32 2.76 5.42
C LYS A 282 18.12 3.68 5.58
N LEU A 283 16.96 3.15 5.98
CA LEU A 283 15.74 3.92 6.20
C LEU A 283 15.67 4.59 7.58
N GLU A 284 16.68 4.41 8.44
CA GLU A 284 16.68 5.03 9.76
C GLU A 284 16.57 6.56 9.67
N GLY A 285 17.34 7.21 8.80
CA GLY A 285 17.26 8.65 8.54
C GLY A 285 15.89 9.08 8.03
N PHE A 286 15.28 8.30 7.14
CA PHE A 286 13.92 8.56 6.66
C PHE A 286 12.92 8.56 7.82
N PHE A 287 12.93 7.55 8.69
CA PHE A 287 12.00 7.52 9.83
C PHE A 287 12.31 8.61 10.86
N LYS A 288 13.58 9.03 11.04
CA LYS A 288 13.93 10.22 11.84
C LYS A 288 13.37 11.49 11.21
N PHE A 289 13.42 11.61 9.89
CA PHE A 289 12.83 12.73 9.15
C PHE A 289 11.31 12.78 9.27
N ILE A 290 10.60 11.64 9.21
CA ILE A 290 9.15 11.61 9.46
C ILE A 290 8.81 12.09 10.87
N ARG A 291 9.53 11.62 11.90
CA ARG A 291 9.36 12.09 13.29
C ARG A 291 9.62 13.59 13.41
N PHE A 292 10.66 14.08 12.74
CA PHE A 292 10.96 15.51 12.66
C PHE A 292 9.77 16.29 12.10
N LEU A 293 9.23 15.90 10.93
CA LEU A 293 8.07 16.55 10.31
C LEU A 293 6.86 16.62 11.25
N VAL A 294 6.56 15.53 11.96
CA VAL A 294 5.45 15.47 12.93
C VAL A 294 5.63 16.45 14.10
N LEU A 295 6.86 16.66 14.55
CA LEU A 295 7.18 17.53 15.69
C LEU A 295 7.22 19.01 15.32
N VAL A 296 7.70 19.35 14.11
CA VAL A 296 7.77 20.74 13.64
C VAL A 296 6.42 21.24 13.12
N ASP A 297 5.55 20.35 12.62
CA ASP A 297 4.19 20.67 12.21
C ASP A 297 3.24 20.76 13.41
N LYS A 298 3.25 21.88 14.12
CA LYS A 298 2.44 22.07 15.33
C LYS A 298 0.94 21.86 15.12
N ASN A 299 0.43 22.07 13.91
CA ASN A 299 -1.00 22.03 13.59
C ASN A 299 -1.46 20.71 12.96
N GLY A 300 -0.56 19.76 12.68
CA GLY A 300 -0.91 18.48 12.08
C GLY A 300 -1.32 18.55 10.60
N LEU A 301 -0.97 19.64 9.91
CA LEU A 301 -1.29 19.84 8.48
C LEU A 301 -0.49 18.94 7.54
N LEU A 302 0.59 18.34 8.03
CA LEU A 302 1.46 17.46 7.26
C LEU A 302 1.09 15.98 7.36
N ASN A 303 0.18 15.57 8.26
CA ASN A 303 -0.15 14.15 8.46
C ASN A 303 -0.55 13.47 7.15
N GLU A 304 -1.43 14.08 6.35
CA GLU A 304 -1.84 13.54 5.05
C GLU A 304 -0.67 13.47 4.06
N LYS A 305 0.19 14.50 4.03
CA LYS A 305 1.36 14.53 3.15
C LYS A 305 2.39 13.45 3.55
N ILE A 306 2.53 13.16 4.83
CA ILE A 306 3.38 12.08 5.36
C ILE A 306 2.78 10.71 4.98
N THR A 307 1.47 10.54 5.12
CA THR A 307 0.76 9.34 4.67
C THR A 307 1.00 9.10 3.18
N ASP A 308 0.81 10.11 2.34
CA ASP A 308 1.00 10.01 0.89
C ASP A 308 2.45 9.68 0.53
N LEU A 309 3.41 10.26 1.24
CA LEU A 309 4.83 9.98 1.07
C LEU A 309 5.15 8.50 1.34
N ILE A 310 4.75 7.98 2.50
CA ILE A 310 4.98 6.56 2.85
C ILE A 310 4.23 5.66 1.86
N TYR A 311 3.00 6.03 1.47
CA TYR A 311 2.20 5.28 0.51
C TYR A 311 2.87 5.18 -0.85
N ASN A 312 3.41 6.28 -1.40
CA ASN A 312 4.12 6.25 -2.68
C ASN A 312 5.37 5.36 -2.61
N ILE A 313 6.14 5.43 -1.52
CA ILE A 313 7.29 4.54 -1.31
C ILE A 313 6.85 3.06 -1.26
N VAL A 314 5.77 2.77 -0.55
CA VAL A 314 5.20 1.41 -0.50
C VAL A 314 4.83 0.94 -1.90
N LEU A 315 4.14 1.79 -2.69
CA LEU A 315 3.75 1.47 -4.07
C LEU A 315 4.97 1.16 -4.92
N ASP A 316 6.00 2.01 -4.93
CA ASP A 316 7.20 1.84 -5.74
C ASP A 316 7.99 0.56 -5.44
N ASN A 317 7.83 0.01 -4.23
CA ASN A 317 8.46 -1.24 -3.81
C ASN A 317 7.61 -2.50 -4.00
N ILE A 318 6.36 -2.34 -4.45
CA ILE A 318 5.58 -3.48 -4.95
C ILE A 318 6.34 -4.03 -6.17
N PRO A 319 6.61 -5.35 -6.25
CA PRO A 319 7.28 -5.95 -7.40
C PRO A 319 6.35 -5.90 -8.62
N TYR A 320 6.28 -4.74 -9.29
CA TYR A 320 5.53 -4.54 -10.53
C TYR A 320 6.05 -5.41 -11.67
N SER A 321 7.31 -5.84 -11.59
CA SER A 321 8.05 -6.52 -12.66
C SER A 321 7.58 -7.94 -12.99
N GLU A 322 6.59 -8.50 -12.29
CA GLU A 322 5.96 -9.77 -12.65
C GLU A 322 4.43 -9.71 -12.63
N ILE A 323 3.87 -8.81 -13.45
CA ILE A 323 2.46 -8.79 -13.94
C ILE A 323 1.44 -9.15 -12.85
N LEU A 324 1.30 -8.29 -11.83
CA LEU A 324 0.08 -8.29 -11.03
C LEU A 324 -1.04 -7.66 -11.86
N PRO A 325 -2.20 -8.33 -12.02
CA PRO A 325 -3.37 -7.69 -12.61
C PRO A 325 -3.68 -6.35 -11.97
N LYS A 326 -4.19 -5.40 -12.75
CA LYS A 326 -4.54 -4.06 -12.25
C LYS A 326 -5.56 -4.13 -11.12
N PHE A 327 -6.51 -5.07 -11.20
CA PHE A 327 -7.51 -5.25 -10.15
C PHE A 327 -6.91 -5.83 -8.85
N VAL A 328 -5.93 -6.74 -8.94
CA VAL A 328 -5.19 -7.25 -7.78
C VAL A 328 -4.38 -6.13 -7.13
N LEU A 329 -3.70 -5.33 -7.93
CA LEU A 329 -2.99 -4.16 -7.44
C LEU A 329 -3.95 -3.22 -6.70
N ARG A 330 -5.11 -2.88 -7.29
CA ARG A 330 -6.12 -2.04 -6.62
C ARG A 330 -6.63 -2.64 -5.31
N ALA A 331 -6.87 -3.95 -5.27
CA ALA A 331 -7.35 -4.64 -4.08
C ALA A 331 -6.28 -4.68 -2.97
N LEU A 332 -5.01 -4.81 -3.34
CA LEU A 332 -3.90 -4.75 -2.39
C LEU A 332 -3.70 -3.32 -1.89
N THR A 333 -3.62 -2.35 -2.79
CA THR A 333 -3.30 -0.95 -2.44
C THR A 333 -4.40 -0.28 -1.62
N SER A 334 -5.67 -0.64 -1.84
CA SER A 334 -6.78 -0.16 -1.00
C SER A 334 -6.66 -0.56 0.47
N LYS A 335 -5.97 -1.67 0.77
CA LYS A 335 -5.69 -2.12 2.14
C LYS A 335 -4.44 -1.52 2.76
N LEU A 336 -3.53 -0.98 1.95
CA LEU A 336 -2.26 -0.42 2.41
C LEU A 336 -2.44 0.96 3.02
N ARG A 337 -3.24 1.83 2.38
CA ARG A 337 -3.42 3.21 2.84
C ARG A 337 -3.94 3.31 4.29
N PRO A 338 -4.98 2.57 4.72
CA PRO A 338 -5.45 2.62 6.11
C PRO A 338 -4.42 2.14 7.13
N GLN A 339 -3.49 1.25 6.74
CA GLN A 339 -2.41 0.81 7.63
C GLN A 339 -1.34 1.90 7.80
N ILE A 340 -1.05 2.63 6.72
CA ILE A 340 -0.11 3.76 6.74
C ILE A 340 -0.70 4.91 7.55
N GLU A 341 -1.98 5.23 7.38
CA GLU A 341 -2.68 6.23 8.20
C GLU A 341 -2.57 5.89 9.69
N LYS A 342 -2.89 4.64 10.08
CA LYS A 342 -2.72 4.17 11.46
C LYS A 342 -1.28 4.27 11.96
N PHE A 343 -0.31 4.00 11.10
CA PHE A 343 1.10 4.14 11.45
C PHE A 343 1.45 5.61 11.70
N VAL A 344 1.04 6.53 10.82
CA VAL A 344 1.26 7.98 10.99
C VAL A 344 0.57 8.48 12.27
N ASP A 345 -0.67 8.08 12.54
CA ASP A 345 -1.38 8.41 13.78
C ASP A 345 -0.62 7.93 15.02
N LYS A 346 -0.05 6.72 14.97
CA LYS A 346 0.81 6.19 16.04
C LYS A 346 2.06 7.05 16.22
N ILE A 347 2.71 7.49 15.14
CA ILE A 347 3.86 8.41 15.23
C ILE A 347 3.42 9.71 15.90
N VAL A 348 2.33 10.32 15.44
CA VAL A 348 1.79 11.58 15.99
C VAL A 348 1.53 11.44 17.48
N PHE A 349 0.85 10.38 17.89
CA PHE A 349 0.58 10.09 19.30
C PHE A 349 1.88 9.98 20.11
N LEU A 350 2.85 9.17 19.66
CA LEU A 350 4.10 8.95 20.38
C LEU A 350 4.98 10.20 20.45
N MET A 351 5.04 11.00 19.38
CA MET A 351 5.87 12.20 19.33
C MET A 351 5.28 13.35 20.16
N ARG A 352 3.95 13.49 20.16
CA ARG A 352 3.24 14.59 20.84
C ARG A 352 2.78 14.25 22.26
N ALA A 353 2.88 12.99 22.67
CA ALA A 353 2.71 12.61 24.07
C ALA A 353 3.69 13.40 24.95
N LYS A 354 3.19 13.83 26.12
CA LYS A 354 3.93 14.63 27.10
C LYS A 354 4.94 13.81 27.87
#